data_AF-A0A2V2U239-F1
#
_entry.id   AF-A0A2V2U239-F1
#
_cell.length_a   1.000
_cell.length_b   1.000
_cell.length_c   1.000
_cell.angle_alpha   90.00
_cell.angle_beta   90.00
_cell.angle_gamma   90.00
#
_symmetry.space_group_name_H-M   'P 1'
#
loop_
_entity.id
_entity.type
_entity.pdbx_description
1 polymer ?
#
loop_
_entity_poly.entity_id
_entity_poly.type
_entity_poly.pdbx_seq_one_letter_code
_entity_poly.pdbx_strand_id
1 'polypeptide(L)'
;MRRDGGGPSIYNITEFFEKTRNVTTKPEAHALLKDRLLRTRLTYKFERFGLVAFLHCARMDYRVAENMMMWGAPPSRLTAVSELRPYLQNISPLDERQIEVFADQYSKWLAENRPYDLYFLFSLAKL
;
A
#
# COMPACT_ATOMS: atom_id res chain seq x y z
N MET A 1 -18.25 1.73 -43.77
CA MET A 1 -18.51 1.98 -42.34
C MET A 1 -17.67 1.02 -41.50
N ARG A 2 -16.51 1.46 -41.01
CA ARG A 2 -15.78 0.77 -39.95
C ARG A 2 -16.00 1.58 -38.69
N ARG A 3 -16.52 0.94 -37.64
CA ARG A 3 -16.58 1.50 -36.29
C ARG A 3 -15.16 1.38 -35.75
N ASP A 4 -14.42 2.47 -35.82
CA ASP A 4 -13.14 2.57 -35.13
C ASP A 4 -13.46 2.54 -33.64
N GLY A 5 -13.22 1.37 -33.03
CA GLY A 5 -13.42 1.14 -31.62
C GLY A 5 -12.54 2.12 -30.85
N GLY A 6 -13.17 2.97 -30.05
CA GLY A 6 -12.48 3.77 -29.05
C GLY A 6 -11.73 2.82 -28.12
N GLY A 7 -10.41 2.78 -28.26
CA GLY A 7 -9.55 2.07 -27.32
C GLY A 7 -9.77 2.62 -25.91
N PRO A 8 -9.58 1.79 -24.87
CA PRO A 8 -9.69 2.24 -23.48
C PRO A 8 -8.78 3.45 -23.25
N SER A 9 -9.33 4.50 -22.66
CA SER A 9 -8.65 5.73 -22.24
C SER A 9 -7.64 5.41 -21.13
N ILE A 10 -6.50 4.83 -21.48
CA ILE A 10 -5.47 4.43 -20.50
C ILE A 10 -4.49 5.59 -20.23
N TYR A 11 -4.54 6.71 -20.97
CA TYR A 11 -3.47 7.74 -20.89
C TYR A 11 -3.88 9.21 -21.03
N ASN A 12 -5.14 9.61 -20.80
CA ASN A 12 -5.42 11.04 -20.62
C ASN A 12 -5.21 11.41 -19.15
N ILE A 13 -3.94 11.49 -18.75
CA ILE A 13 -3.57 12.25 -17.55
C ILE A 13 -4.08 13.66 -17.78
N THR A 14 -5.16 14.02 -17.08
CA THR A 14 -5.78 15.33 -17.25
C THR A 14 -4.79 16.41 -16.81
N GLU A 15 -4.86 17.59 -17.42
CA GLU A 15 -4.07 18.76 -17.00
C GLU A 15 -4.21 19.01 -15.48
N PHE A 16 -5.39 18.71 -14.94
CA PHE A 16 -5.67 18.74 -13.51
C PHE A 16 -4.79 17.77 -12.70
N PHE A 17 -4.60 16.55 -13.18
CA PHE A 17 -3.73 15.56 -12.53
C PHE A 17 -2.28 16.00 -12.56
N GLU A 18 -1.77 16.46 -13.71
CA GLU A 18 -0.38 16.95 -13.80
C GLU A 18 -0.13 18.13 -12.88
N LYS A 19 -1.08 19.07 -12.83
CA LYS A 19 -1.03 20.22 -11.94
C LYS A 19 -1.05 19.78 -10.47
N THR A 20 -1.89 18.82 -10.12
CA THR A 20 -1.96 18.26 -8.76
C THR A 20 -0.63 17.59 -8.40
N ARG A 21 -0.09 16.74 -9.27
CA ARG A 21 1.22 16.09 -9.10
C ARG A 21 2.32 17.13 -8.85
N ASN A 22 2.42 18.15 -9.70
CA ASN A 22 3.44 19.19 -9.58
C ASN A 22 3.29 20.07 -8.33
N VAL A 23 2.07 20.23 -7.81
CA VAL A 23 1.84 20.91 -6.53
C VAL A 23 2.25 20.01 -5.37
N THR A 24 1.96 18.71 -5.43
CA THR A 24 2.33 17.76 -4.36
C THR A 24 3.84 17.55 -4.19
N THR A 25 4.67 17.92 -5.18
CA THR A 25 6.14 17.89 -5.06
C THR A 25 6.71 19.08 -4.26
N LYS A 26 5.90 20.10 -3.94
CA LYS A 26 6.37 21.25 -3.15
C LYS A 26 6.48 20.89 -1.65
N PRO A 27 7.54 21.31 -0.93
CA PRO A 27 7.72 20.99 0.48
C PRO A 27 6.54 21.39 1.38
N GLU A 28 5.92 22.54 1.12
CA GLU A 28 4.79 23.06 1.91
C GLU A 28 3.52 22.23 1.67
N ALA A 29 3.29 21.82 0.42
CA ALA A 29 2.17 20.93 0.07
C ALA A 29 2.38 19.54 0.70
N HIS A 30 3.61 19.05 0.71
CA HIS A 30 3.99 17.80 1.37
C HIS A 30 3.74 17.85 2.88
N ALA A 31 4.17 18.94 3.55
CA ALA A 31 3.92 19.14 4.97
C ALA A 31 2.42 19.22 5.29
N LEU A 32 1.64 19.93 4.48
CA LEU A 32 0.19 20.04 4.64
C LEU A 32 -0.52 18.70 4.44
N LEU A 33 -0.14 17.93 3.41
CA LEU A 33 -0.70 16.60 3.15
C LEU A 33 -0.36 15.63 4.27
N LYS A 34 0.89 15.65 4.75
CA LYS A 34 1.31 14.86 5.92
C LYS A 34 0.47 15.18 7.16
N ASP A 35 0.34 16.46 7.51
CA ASP A 35 -0.47 16.89 8.65
C ASP A 35 -1.93 16.42 8.53
N ARG A 36 -2.52 16.54 7.34
CA ARG A 36 -3.88 16.03 7.08
C ARG A 36 -3.98 14.52 7.19
N LEU A 37 -3.02 13.75 6.65
CA LEU A 37 -3.00 12.29 6.74
C LEU A 37 -2.90 11.81 8.18
N LEU A 38 -2.07 12.48 8.99
CA LEU A 38 -1.94 12.20 10.42
C LEU A 38 -3.23 12.52 11.18
N ARG A 39 -3.79 13.73 11.00
CA ARG A 39 -5.03 14.16 11.70
C ARG A 39 -6.23 13.28 11.37
N THR A 40 -6.36 12.89 10.11
CA THR A 40 -7.47 12.01 9.67
C THR A 40 -7.22 10.53 9.95
N ARG A 41 -6.01 10.20 10.43
CA ARG A 41 -5.52 8.82 10.63
C ARG A 41 -5.66 7.98 9.36
N LEU A 42 -5.60 8.60 8.18
CA LEU A 42 -5.87 7.94 6.91
C LEU A 42 -4.80 6.89 6.62
N THR A 43 -3.53 7.21 6.89
CA THR A 43 -2.41 6.26 6.78
C THR A 43 -2.66 5.04 7.65
N TYR A 44 -2.98 5.22 8.93
CA TYR A 44 -3.31 4.11 9.82
C TYR A 44 -4.46 3.24 9.30
N LYS A 45 -5.55 3.85 8.84
CA LYS A 45 -6.72 3.11 8.32
C LYS A 45 -6.37 2.31 7.06
N PHE A 46 -5.60 2.91 6.16
CA PHE A 46 -5.15 2.27 4.92
C PHE A 46 -4.20 1.10 5.21
N GLU A 47 -3.16 1.33 6.04
CA GLU A 47 -2.23 0.28 6.46
C GLU A 47 -2.96 -0.86 7.16
N ARG A 48 -3.89 -0.56 8.09
CA ARG A 48 -4.64 -1.57 8.81
C ARG A 48 -5.49 -2.42 7.87
N PHE A 49 -6.19 -1.79 6.93
CA PHE A 49 -6.98 -2.53 5.95
C PHE A 49 -6.09 -3.46 5.11
N GLY A 50 -5.00 -2.94 4.54
CA GLY A 50 -4.09 -3.74 3.71
C GLY A 50 -3.42 -4.87 4.50
N LEU A 51 -3.04 -4.59 5.74
CA LEU A 51 -2.39 -5.57 6.61
C LEU A 51 -3.35 -6.66 7.09
N VAL A 52 -4.58 -6.32 7.48
CA VAL A 52 -5.61 -7.32 7.82
C VAL A 52 -5.85 -8.24 6.62
N ALA A 53 -6.06 -7.68 5.43
CA ALA A 53 -6.25 -8.47 4.21
C ALA A 53 -5.04 -9.39 3.93
N PHE A 54 -3.83 -8.87 4.07
CA PHE A 54 -2.59 -9.63 3.90
C PHE A 54 -2.46 -10.79 4.89
N LEU A 55 -2.71 -10.54 6.17
CA LEU A 55 -2.64 -11.55 7.24
C LEU A 55 -3.72 -12.62 7.08
N HIS A 56 -4.93 -12.25 6.65
CA HIS A 56 -5.97 -13.23 6.32
C HIS A 56 -5.58 -14.13 5.16
N CYS A 57 -4.97 -13.57 4.11
CA CYS A 57 -4.42 -14.35 3.01
C CYS A 57 -3.33 -15.30 3.52
N ALA A 58 -2.39 -14.80 4.31
CA ALA A 58 -1.31 -15.61 4.88
C ALA A 58 -1.83 -16.74 5.78
N ARG A 59 -2.91 -16.50 6.53
CA ARG A 59 -3.56 -17.51 7.37
C ARG A 59 -4.18 -18.63 6.56
N MET A 60 -4.86 -18.29 5.45
CA MET A 60 -5.53 -19.26 4.57
C MET A 60 -4.52 -20.05 3.74
N ASP A 61 -3.58 -19.36 3.10
CA ASP A 61 -2.47 -19.94 2.35
C ASP A 61 -1.33 -18.92 2.28
N TYR A 62 -0.23 -19.22 2.99
CA TYR A 62 0.96 -18.36 3.03
C TYR A 62 1.53 -18.06 1.63
N ARG A 63 1.31 -18.93 0.64
CA ARG A 63 1.78 -18.73 -0.74
C ARG A 63 1.05 -17.59 -1.44
N VAL A 64 -0.22 -17.34 -1.09
CA VAL A 64 -0.97 -16.20 -1.62
C VAL A 64 -0.34 -14.90 -1.12
N ALA A 65 -0.03 -14.82 0.18
CA ALA A 65 0.67 -13.68 0.75
C ALA A 65 2.07 -13.50 0.15
N GLU A 66 2.83 -14.58 -0.04
CA GLU A 66 4.14 -14.56 -0.70
C GLU A 66 4.04 -13.99 -2.13
N ASN A 67 3.06 -14.44 -2.92
CA ASN A 67 2.80 -13.93 -4.27
C ASN A 67 2.43 -12.44 -4.28
N MET A 68 1.61 -11.98 -3.32
CA MET A 68 1.26 -10.57 -3.18
C MET A 68 2.49 -9.71 -2.87
N MET A 69 3.45 -10.21 -2.08
CA MET A 69 4.70 -9.49 -1.82
C MET A 69 5.62 -9.43 -3.05
N MET A 70 5.57 -10.44 -3.92
CA MET A 70 6.32 -10.44 -5.18
C MET A 70 5.72 -9.49 -6.21
N TRP A 71 4.41 -9.22 -6.15
CA TRP A 71 3.76 -8.24 -7.02
C TRP A 71 4.22 -6.81 -6.71
N GLY A 72 4.97 -6.23 -7.65
CA GLY A 72 5.49 -4.86 -7.54
C GLY A 72 6.80 -4.71 -6.76
N ALA A 73 7.37 -5.81 -6.24
CA ALA A 73 8.70 -5.80 -5.65
C ALA A 73 9.78 -5.77 -6.75
N PRO A 74 10.80 -4.90 -6.64
CA PRO A 74 11.96 -4.99 -7.53
C PRO A 74 12.69 -6.32 -7.32
N PRO A 75 13.36 -6.88 -8.34
CA PRO A 75 14.06 -8.17 -8.26
C PRO A 75 15.04 -8.27 -7.08
N SER A 76 15.63 -7.14 -6.67
CA SER A 76 16.54 -7.03 -5.52
C SER A 76 15.88 -7.29 -4.16
N ARG A 77 14.55 -7.36 -4.08
CA ARG A 77 13.79 -7.66 -2.85
C ARG A 77 13.24 -9.10 -2.81
N LEU A 78 13.47 -9.92 -3.83
CA LEU A 78 13.00 -11.31 -3.86
C LEU A 78 13.65 -12.17 -2.75
N THR A 79 14.91 -11.88 -2.40
CA THR A 79 15.59 -12.48 -1.23
C THR A 79 14.87 -12.17 0.08
N ALA A 80 14.42 -10.92 0.27
CA ALA A 80 13.66 -10.53 1.46
C ALA A 80 12.31 -11.24 1.58
N VAL A 81 11.66 -11.59 0.47
CA VAL A 81 10.41 -12.38 0.49
C VAL A 81 10.65 -13.79 1.01
N SER A 82 11.77 -14.43 0.60
CA SER A 82 12.12 -15.77 1.09
C SER A 82 12.45 -15.81 2.59
N GLU A 83 13.06 -14.74 3.13
CA GLU A 83 13.35 -14.58 4.55
C GLU A 83 12.07 -14.41 5.40
N LEU A 84 10.99 -13.91 4.79
CA LEU A 84 9.71 -13.70 5.47
C LEU A 84 8.83 -14.96 5.51
N ARG A 85 9.15 -15.99 4.73
CA ARG A 85 8.36 -17.21 4.64
C ARG A 85 8.10 -17.90 6.00
N PRO A 86 9.08 -18.06 6.91
CA PRO A 86 8.83 -18.67 8.22
C PRO A 86 7.81 -17.86 9.05
N TYR A 87 7.85 -16.53 8.94
CA TYR A 87 6.89 -15.65 9.62
C TYR A 87 5.49 -15.81 9.03
N LEU A 88 5.36 -15.90 7.71
CA LEU A 88 4.07 -16.11 7.04
C LEU A 88 3.45 -17.46 7.40
N GLN A 89 4.26 -18.51 7.52
CA GLN A 89 3.80 -19.84 7.94
C GLN A 89 3.30 -19.84 9.39
N ASN A 90 3.89 -19.04 10.26
CA ASN A 90 3.48 -18.89 11.65
C ASN A 90 2.19 -18.06 11.83
N ILE A 91 1.61 -17.49 10.76
CA ILE A 91 0.31 -16.79 10.82
C ILE A 91 -0.87 -17.78 10.76
N SER A 92 -0.71 -18.92 10.09
CA SER A 92 -1.77 -19.94 9.94
C SER A 92 -2.43 -20.38 11.27
N PRO A 93 -1.69 -20.60 12.38
CA PRO A 93 -2.30 -20.98 13.66
C PRO A 93 -2.99 -19.82 14.42
N LEU A 94 -2.85 -18.57 13.97
CA LEU A 94 -3.44 -17.42 14.66
C LEU A 94 -4.96 -17.37 14.43
N ASP A 95 -5.69 -17.01 15.49
CA ASP A 95 -7.11 -16.70 15.38
C ASP A 95 -7.34 -15.27 14.84
N GLU A 96 -8.61 -14.98 14.51
CA GLU A 96 -9.00 -13.70 13.94
C GLU A 96 -8.73 -12.52 14.88
N ARG A 97 -8.87 -12.72 16.19
CA ARG A 97 -8.61 -11.68 17.19
C ARG A 97 -7.12 -11.39 17.28
N GLN A 98 -6.26 -12.40 17.20
CA GLN A 98 -4.81 -12.25 17.20
C GLN A 98 -4.33 -11.52 15.94
N ILE A 99 -4.91 -11.83 14.77
CA ILE A 99 -4.65 -11.10 13.52
C ILE A 99 -5.03 -9.62 13.68
N GLU A 100 -6.21 -9.34 14.21
CA GLU A 100 -6.71 -7.98 14.38
C GLU A 100 -5.84 -7.15 15.34
N VAL A 101 -5.41 -7.75 16.46
CA VAL A 101 -4.51 -7.10 17.43
C VAL A 101 -3.15 -6.82 16.81
N PHE A 102 -2.56 -7.79 16.12
CA PHE A 102 -1.28 -7.61 15.44
C PHE A 102 -1.39 -6.51 14.37
N ALA A 103 -2.45 -6.54 13.56
CA ALA A 103 -2.66 -5.57 12.51
C ALA A 103 -2.83 -4.15 13.06
N ASP A 104 -3.58 -3.99 14.16
CA ASP A 104 -3.76 -2.69 14.81
C ASP A 104 -2.42 -2.13 15.35
N GLN A 105 -1.66 -2.94 16.08
CA GLN A 105 -0.37 -2.53 16.66
C GLN A 105 0.64 -2.15 15.59
N TYR A 106 0.79 -3.00 14.57
CA TYR A 106 1.76 -2.75 13.50
C TYR A 106 1.35 -1.55 12.65
N SER A 107 0.06 -1.36 12.37
CA SER A 107 -0.42 -0.19 11.60
C SER A 107 -0.23 1.13 12.33
N LYS A 108 -0.36 1.15 13.67
CA LYS A 108 -0.01 2.32 14.49
C LYS A 108 1.48 2.63 14.39
N TRP A 109 2.32 1.62 14.58
CA TRP A 109 3.77 1.78 14.44
C TRP A 109 4.15 2.29 13.04
N LEU A 110 3.55 1.74 11.99
CA LEU A 110 3.76 2.16 10.61
C LEU A 110 3.35 3.62 10.37
N ALA A 111 2.20 4.05 10.89
CA ALA A 111 1.73 5.42 10.75
C ALA A 111 2.62 6.44 11.48
N GLU A 112 3.30 6.02 12.55
CA GLU A 112 4.17 6.87 13.37
C GLU A 112 5.64 6.87 12.90
N ASN A 113 6.14 5.74 12.41
CA ASN A 113 7.57 5.51 12.20
C ASN A 113 7.97 5.39 10.73
N ARG A 114 7.06 5.06 9.80
CA ARG A 114 7.45 5.05 8.39
C ARG A 114 7.46 6.47 7.82
N PRO A 115 8.46 6.82 7.00
CA PRO A 115 8.43 8.02 6.15
C PRO A 115 7.45 7.79 4.98
N TYR A 116 6.18 7.55 5.29
CA TYR A 116 5.15 7.17 4.31
C TYR A 116 4.69 8.33 3.43
N ASP A 117 5.01 9.56 3.83
CA ASP A 117 4.65 10.76 3.10
C ASP A 117 5.03 10.62 1.61
N LEU A 118 6.24 10.12 1.32
CA LEU A 118 6.67 9.94 -0.07
C LEU A 118 6.04 8.73 -0.75
N TYR A 119 6.04 7.53 -0.14
CA TYR A 119 5.57 6.32 -0.85
C TYR A 119 4.05 6.30 -1.06
N PHE A 120 3.27 6.80 -0.10
CA PHE A 120 1.81 6.92 -0.24
C PHE A 120 1.44 8.00 -1.25
N LEU A 121 2.12 9.16 -1.23
CA LEU A 121 1.94 10.20 -2.26
C LEU A 121 2.42 9.75 -3.64
N PHE A 122 3.52 9.01 -3.74
CA PHE A 122 4.00 8.40 -4.99
C PHE A 122 3.03 7.34 -5.52
N SER A 123 2.38 6.58 -4.64
CA SER A 123 1.39 5.56 -5.02
C SER A 123 0.09 6.21 -5.50
N LEU A 124 -0.34 7.30 -4.85
CA LEU A 124 -1.46 8.14 -5.33
C LEU A 124 -1.14 8.87 -6.64
N ALA A 125 0.12 9.24 -6.88
CA ALA A 125 0.56 9.92 -8.11
C ALA A 125 0.87 8.96 -9.27
N LYS A 126 0.82 7.64 -9.04
CA LYS A 126 0.95 6.60 -10.08
C LYS A 126 -0.39 6.02 -10.55
N LEU A 127 -1.47 6.31 -9.82
CA LEU A 127 -2.86 6.11 -10.27
C LEU A 127 -3.28 7.30 -11.14
#